data_AF-A0A5J4KWQ9-F1
#
_entry.id   AF-A0A5J4KWQ9-F1
#
_cell.length_a   1.000
_cell.length_b   1.000
_cell.length_c   1.000
_cell.angle_alpha   90.00
_cell.angle_beta   90.00
_cell.angle_gamma   90.00
#
_symmetry.space_group_name_H-M   'P 1'
#
loop_
_entity.id
_entity.type
_entity.pdbx_description
1 polymer ?
#
loop_
_entity_poly.entity_id
_entity_poly.type
_entity_poly.pdbx_seq_one_letter_code
_entity_poly.pdbx_strand_id
1 'polypeptide(L)'
;MFFIRMFFVVAACLLLPLSAFAFGGHDGLVCSGCHSIHAAKDALIFAVEANKKDVNPRTKQSYTGITALCLGCHQTPEKGGMGIKPISAHMSHPYGLNSVNAKVARVPEDALRDGKFECIGCHDPHPSNPNYRYLRYDAGANGSKMENFCAACHPMKADPKAASAKPQGFNSMDERLFGASGSYVPAVPAETPAPKPKKK
;
A
#
# COMPACT_ATOMS: atom_id res chain seq x y z
N MET A 1 -12.85 -25.16 -46.33
CA MET A 1 -12.87 -23.82 -45.69
C MET A 1 -13.74 -23.74 -44.43
N PHE A 2 -14.90 -24.42 -44.38
CA PHE A 2 -15.79 -24.42 -43.21
C PHE A 2 -15.13 -25.02 -41.94
N PHE A 3 -14.47 -26.18 -42.08
CA PHE A 3 -13.78 -26.84 -40.96
C PHE A 3 -12.61 -26.03 -40.39
N ILE A 4 -11.88 -25.29 -41.23
CA ILE A 4 -10.78 -24.42 -40.78
C ILE A 4 -11.35 -23.25 -39.96
N ARG A 5 -12.44 -22.64 -40.41
CA ARG A 5 -13.12 -21.57 -39.66
C ARG A 5 -13.67 -22.07 -38.33
N MET A 6 -14.26 -23.27 -38.31
CA MET A 6 -14.77 -23.88 -37.08
C MET A 6 -13.65 -24.21 -36.08
N PHE A 7 -12.48 -24.66 -36.57
CA PHE A 7 -11.30 -24.89 -35.73
C PHE A 7 -10.80 -23.59 -35.08
N PHE A 8 -10.70 -22.49 -35.82
CA PHE A 8 -10.30 -21.21 -35.24
C PHE A 8 -11.31 -20.66 -34.23
N VAL A 9 -12.61 -20.85 -34.46
CA VAL A 9 -13.66 -20.46 -33.50
C VAL A 9 -13.57 -21.28 -32.22
N VAL A 10 -13.41 -22.60 -32.33
CA VAL A 10 -13.26 -23.47 -31.14
C VAL A 10 -11.95 -23.17 -30.40
N ALA A 11 -10.85 -22.96 -31.11
CA ALA A 11 -9.58 -22.58 -30.50
C ALA A 11 -9.67 -21.23 -29.79
N ALA A 12 -10.32 -20.22 -30.39
CA ALA A 12 -10.56 -18.93 -29.74
C ALA A 12 -11.44 -19.08 -28.49
N CYS A 13 -12.52 -19.87 -28.55
CA CYS A 13 -13.38 -20.16 -27.40
C CYS A 13 -12.66 -20.90 -26.27
N LEU A 14 -11.69 -21.77 -26.59
CA LEU A 14 -10.88 -22.48 -25.60
C LEU A 14 -9.76 -21.63 -24.99
N LEU A 15 -9.28 -20.60 -25.71
CA LEU A 15 -8.22 -19.71 -25.25
C LEU A 15 -8.75 -18.48 -24.50
N LEU A 16 -9.99 -18.06 -24.74
CA LEU A 16 -10.64 -16.95 -24.03
C LEU A 16 -10.64 -17.07 -22.48
N PRO A 17 -10.89 -18.24 -21.87
CA PRO A 17 -10.86 -18.40 -20.41
C PRO A 17 -9.46 -18.20 -19.79
N LEU A 18 -8.39 -18.40 -20.56
CA LEU A 18 -7.02 -18.20 -20.06
C LEU A 18 -6.70 -16.73 -19.80
N SER A 19 -7.39 -15.80 -20.48
CA SER A 19 -7.28 -14.36 -20.21
C SER A 19 -7.86 -13.95 -18.85
N ALA A 20 -8.83 -14.73 -18.32
CA ALA A 20 -9.36 -14.51 -16.98
C ALA A 20 -8.35 -14.89 -15.88
N PHE A 21 -7.34 -15.72 -16.21
CA PHE A 21 -6.21 -16.04 -15.32
C PHE A 21 -4.97 -15.17 -15.58
N ALA A 22 -4.97 -14.33 -16.61
CA ALA A 22 -3.87 -13.41 -16.92
C ALA A 22 -3.89 -12.13 -16.06
N PHE A 23 -5.03 -11.80 -15.46
CA PHE A 23 -5.08 -10.84 -14.36
C PHE A 23 -4.62 -11.55 -13.08
N GLY A 24 -3.34 -11.42 -12.76
CA GLY A 24 -2.78 -11.86 -11.48
C GLY A 24 -3.67 -11.37 -10.35
N GLY A 25 -4.23 -12.33 -9.61
CA GLY A 25 -5.25 -12.04 -8.62
C GLY A 25 -4.66 -11.29 -7.45
N HIS A 26 -4.83 -9.97 -7.42
CA HIS A 26 -5.13 -9.22 -6.20
C HIS A 26 -5.82 -7.90 -6.60
N ASP A 27 -7.08 -7.81 -6.17
CA ASP A 27 -7.97 -6.64 -6.02
C ASP A 27 -8.41 -5.81 -7.23
N GLY A 28 -7.93 -6.09 -8.45
CA GLY A 28 -8.42 -5.40 -9.65
C GLY A 28 -8.19 -3.88 -9.62
N LEU A 29 -7.41 -3.38 -8.67
CA LEU A 29 -6.94 -2.02 -8.64
C LEU A 29 -5.83 -1.88 -9.69
N VAL A 30 -6.16 -1.20 -10.78
CA VAL A 30 -5.18 -0.63 -11.70
C VAL A 30 -4.65 0.68 -11.12
N CYS A 31 -3.69 1.33 -11.79
CA CYS A 31 -3.10 2.60 -11.34
C CYS A 31 -4.16 3.63 -10.93
N SER A 32 -5.31 3.65 -11.63
CA SER A 32 -6.41 4.57 -11.37
C SER A 32 -7.23 4.30 -10.10
N GLY A 33 -7.07 3.12 -9.48
CA GLY A 33 -7.71 2.78 -8.22
C GLY A 33 -7.15 3.57 -7.03
N CYS A 34 -5.85 3.91 -7.09
CA CYS A 34 -5.20 4.78 -6.10
C CYS A 34 -5.02 6.20 -6.62
N HIS A 35 -4.73 6.39 -7.91
CA HIS A 35 -4.40 7.69 -8.51
C HIS A 35 -5.46 8.13 -9.54
N SER A 36 -6.23 9.20 -9.28
CA SER A 36 -7.23 9.71 -10.23
C SER A 36 -6.96 11.14 -10.70
N ILE A 37 -6.60 11.33 -11.97
CA ILE A 37 -6.28 12.67 -12.53
C ILE A 37 -7.48 13.61 -12.49
N HIS A 38 -8.69 13.09 -12.66
CA HIS A 38 -9.92 13.89 -12.68
C HIS A 38 -10.61 13.99 -11.32
N ALA A 39 -10.30 13.10 -10.39
CA ALA A 39 -10.97 13.03 -9.09
C ALA A 39 -9.97 12.93 -7.92
N ALA A 40 -8.79 13.51 -8.07
CA ALA A 40 -7.79 13.60 -7.02
C ALA A 40 -8.37 14.37 -5.83
N LYS A 41 -8.20 13.82 -4.63
CA LYS A 41 -8.63 14.41 -3.36
C LYS A 41 -7.47 14.74 -2.43
N ASP A 42 -6.27 14.26 -2.75
CA ASP A 42 -5.06 14.54 -1.97
C ASP A 42 -3.82 14.60 -2.89
N ALA A 43 -2.65 14.76 -2.27
CA ALA A 43 -1.35 14.80 -2.91
C ALA A 43 -1.11 13.62 -3.87
N LEU A 44 -0.21 13.82 -4.84
CA LEU A 44 0.17 12.77 -5.80
C LEU A 44 -1.03 12.17 -6.54
N ILE A 45 -2.11 12.94 -6.74
CA ILE A 45 -3.29 12.53 -7.51
C ILE A 45 -4.10 11.43 -6.77
N PHE A 46 -3.98 11.31 -5.44
CA PHE A 46 -4.66 10.24 -4.70
C PHE A 46 -6.18 10.36 -4.78
N ALA A 47 -6.89 9.24 -5.00
CA ALA A 47 -8.34 9.22 -5.23
C ALA A 47 -9.19 9.39 -3.95
N VAL A 48 -8.56 9.35 -2.79
CA VAL A 48 -9.19 9.55 -1.48
C VAL A 48 -8.47 10.63 -0.68
N GLU A 49 -9.21 11.27 0.22
CA GLU A 49 -8.62 12.18 1.21
C GLU A 49 -7.85 11.38 2.27
N ALA A 50 -6.78 11.95 2.79
CA ALA A 50 -6.11 11.42 3.97
C ALA A 50 -7.09 11.28 5.15
N ASN A 51 -7.19 10.08 5.71
CA ASN A 51 -8.01 9.82 6.89
C ASN A 51 -7.37 10.46 8.14
N LYS A 52 -7.93 11.59 8.56
CA LYS A 52 -7.55 12.33 9.78
C LYS A 52 -8.44 12.00 10.99
N LYS A 53 -9.50 11.21 10.78
CA LYS A 53 -10.52 10.87 11.78
C LYS A 53 -10.08 9.72 12.67
N ASP A 54 -9.45 8.69 12.12
CA ASP A 54 -8.93 7.59 12.92
C ASP A 54 -7.67 8.00 13.69
N VAL A 55 -7.53 7.44 14.89
CA VAL A 55 -6.46 7.78 15.83
C VAL A 55 -5.65 6.54 16.12
N ASN A 56 -4.33 6.67 16.05
CA ASN A 56 -3.42 5.60 16.38
C ASN A 56 -3.55 5.24 17.87
N PRO A 57 -3.91 3.99 18.23
CA PRO A 57 -4.13 3.61 19.63
C PRO A 57 -2.84 3.66 20.46
N ARG A 58 -1.66 3.62 19.83
CA ARG A 58 -0.35 3.63 20.49
C ARG A 58 0.19 5.04 20.71
N THR A 59 0.06 5.93 19.72
CA THR A 59 0.59 7.30 19.81
C THR A 59 -0.46 8.31 20.27
N LYS A 60 -1.75 7.94 20.23
CA LYS A 60 -2.91 8.83 20.49
C LYS A 60 -2.99 10.03 19.55
N GLN A 61 -2.33 9.97 18.41
CA GLN A 61 -2.35 11.00 17.36
C GLN A 61 -3.10 10.49 16.14
N SER A 62 -3.72 11.40 15.38
CA SER A 62 -4.27 11.07 14.06
C SER A 62 -3.16 10.55 13.14
N TYR A 63 -3.53 9.65 12.24
CA TYR A 63 -2.60 9.22 11.20
C TYR A 63 -2.26 10.36 10.25
N THR A 64 -1.05 10.31 9.67
CA THR A 64 -0.55 11.28 8.71
C THR A 64 0.15 10.56 7.55
N GLY A 65 0.62 11.31 6.56
CA GLY A 65 1.42 10.76 5.45
C GLY A 65 0.67 9.70 4.64
N ILE A 66 1.43 8.73 4.11
CA ILE A 66 0.87 7.66 3.28
C ILE A 66 -0.06 6.75 4.09
N THR A 67 0.19 6.56 5.39
CA THR A 67 -0.73 5.77 6.22
C THR A 67 -2.13 6.38 6.27
N ALA A 68 -2.25 7.72 6.38
CA ALA A 68 -3.56 8.37 6.34
C ALA A 68 -4.28 8.17 4.99
N LEU A 69 -3.54 8.21 3.87
CA LEU A 69 -4.09 7.94 2.55
C LEU A 69 -4.59 6.49 2.42
N CYS A 70 -3.80 5.51 2.86
CA CYS A 70 -4.21 4.10 2.86
C CYS A 70 -5.49 3.89 3.67
N LEU A 71 -5.59 4.52 4.85
CA LEU A 71 -6.76 4.45 5.72
C LEU A 71 -7.97 5.22 5.19
N GLY A 72 -7.81 6.08 4.18
CA GLY A 72 -8.92 6.66 3.43
C GLY A 72 -9.76 5.58 2.75
N CYS A 73 -9.14 4.47 2.34
CA CYS A 73 -9.85 3.30 1.80
C CYS A 73 -10.01 2.19 2.86
N HIS A 74 -8.92 1.85 3.55
CA HIS A 74 -8.79 0.66 4.40
C HIS A 74 -9.19 0.90 5.87
N GLN A 75 -10.04 1.88 6.13
CA GLN A 75 -10.69 2.04 7.41
C GLN A 75 -12.22 2.02 7.22
N THR A 76 -12.97 1.72 8.27
CA THR A 76 -14.42 1.73 8.21
C THR A 76 -14.98 3.16 8.02
N PRO A 77 -16.19 3.31 7.46
CA PRO A 77 -16.86 4.61 7.32
C PRO A 77 -17.02 5.37 8.63
N GLU A 78 -17.28 4.67 9.73
CA GLU A 78 -17.43 5.28 11.06
C GLU A 78 -16.13 5.96 11.50
N LYS A 79 -15.00 5.47 11.01
CA LYS A 79 -13.65 5.98 11.28
C LYS A 79 -13.04 6.73 10.10
N GLY A 80 -13.84 7.13 9.11
CA GLY A 80 -13.43 8.04 8.03
C GLY A 80 -12.75 7.38 6.84
N GLY A 81 -12.83 6.05 6.70
CA GLY A 81 -12.43 5.35 5.48
C GLY A 81 -13.62 4.89 4.64
N MET A 82 -13.37 4.27 3.49
CA MET A 82 -14.42 3.77 2.59
C MET A 82 -14.93 2.35 2.92
N GLY A 83 -14.31 1.66 3.88
CA GLY A 83 -14.67 0.29 4.23
C GLY A 83 -14.16 -0.77 3.24
N ILE A 84 -13.16 -0.45 2.42
CA ILE A 84 -12.56 -1.41 1.48
C ILE A 84 -11.58 -2.27 2.27
N LYS A 85 -11.94 -3.53 2.55
CA LYS A 85 -11.13 -4.45 3.38
C LYS A 85 -10.57 -3.74 4.62
N PRO A 86 -11.45 -3.25 5.51
CA PRO A 86 -11.05 -2.36 6.58
C PRO A 86 -10.09 -3.06 7.53
N ILE A 87 -9.08 -2.31 7.97
CA ILE A 87 -8.10 -2.74 8.96
C ILE A 87 -8.25 -1.90 10.23
N SER A 88 -7.84 -2.48 11.36
CA SER A 88 -7.90 -1.77 12.63
C SER A 88 -6.65 -1.99 13.44
N ALA A 89 -5.98 -0.90 13.82
CA ALA A 89 -4.70 -0.95 14.54
C ALA A 89 -4.76 -1.70 15.87
N HIS A 90 -5.94 -1.86 16.49
CA HIS A 90 -6.07 -2.62 17.73
C HIS A 90 -5.95 -4.15 17.54
N MET A 91 -6.09 -4.66 16.31
CA MET A 91 -5.96 -6.09 15.98
C MET A 91 -4.88 -6.37 14.93
N SER A 92 -4.10 -5.36 14.55
CA SER A 92 -3.10 -5.46 13.48
C SER A 92 -1.70 -5.19 14.01
N HIS A 93 -0.68 -5.59 13.24
CA HIS A 93 0.69 -5.20 13.55
C HIS A 93 0.78 -3.66 13.61
N PRO A 94 1.51 -3.08 14.58
CA PRO A 94 1.61 -1.63 14.69
C PRO A 94 2.07 -0.95 13.40
N TYR A 95 1.45 0.17 13.04
CA TYR A 95 1.79 1.03 11.90
C TYR A 95 1.56 2.50 12.27
N GLY A 96 2.02 3.42 11.41
CA GLY A 96 1.94 4.86 11.66
C GLY A 96 2.76 5.29 12.87
N LEU A 97 3.95 4.68 13.04
CA LEU A 97 4.86 4.97 14.16
C LEU A 97 5.99 5.88 13.69
N ASN A 98 6.39 6.85 14.52
CA ASN A 98 7.52 7.75 14.22
C ASN A 98 8.89 7.09 14.39
N SER A 99 8.96 5.95 15.07
CA SER A 99 10.17 5.15 15.24
C SER A 99 9.81 3.72 15.63
N VAL A 100 10.76 2.80 15.39
CA VAL A 100 10.65 1.40 15.78
C VAL A 100 11.58 1.12 16.94
N ASN A 101 11.10 0.36 17.93
CA ASN A 101 11.95 -0.12 19.02
C ASN A 101 12.79 -1.31 18.52
N ALA A 102 14.10 -1.09 18.31
CA ALA A 102 15.05 -2.11 17.86
C ALA A 102 15.17 -3.33 18.78
N LYS A 103 14.75 -3.22 20.05
CA LYS A 103 14.67 -4.36 20.99
C LYS A 103 13.47 -5.29 20.71
N VAL A 104 12.45 -4.77 20.01
CA VAL A 104 11.25 -5.52 19.63
C VAL A 104 11.38 -6.09 18.24
N ALA A 105 11.81 -5.27 17.27
CA ALA A 105 11.95 -5.63 15.87
C ALA A 105 13.15 -4.90 15.25
N ARG A 106 13.92 -5.59 14.41
CA ARG A 106 14.97 -5.00 13.56
C ARG A 106 14.41 -4.80 12.16
N VAL A 107 13.65 -3.72 11.99
CA VAL A 107 13.04 -3.38 10.69
C VAL A 107 14.12 -2.86 9.73
N PRO A 108 14.20 -3.36 8.48
CA PRO A 108 15.13 -2.84 7.47
C PRO A 108 14.87 -1.37 7.12
N GLU A 109 15.93 -0.60 6.86
CA GLU A 109 15.84 0.86 6.64
C GLU A 109 15.07 1.24 5.36
N ASP A 110 15.08 0.38 4.35
CA ASP A 110 14.31 0.55 3.12
C ASP A 110 12.80 0.34 3.35
N ALA A 111 12.42 -0.35 4.42
CA ALA A 111 11.04 -0.49 4.89
C ALA A 111 10.59 0.67 5.81
N LEU A 112 11.48 1.62 6.10
CA LEU A 112 11.14 2.84 6.83
C LEU A 112 11.05 4.03 5.86
N ARG A 113 10.23 5.01 6.22
CA ARG A 113 10.15 6.30 5.52
C ARG A 113 10.52 7.40 6.49
N ASP A 114 11.73 7.93 6.34
CA ASP A 114 12.30 8.90 7.27
C ASP A 114 12.24 8.41 8.74
N GLY A 115 12.60 7.13 8.95
CA GLY A 115 12.52 6.46 10.25
C GLY A 115 11.11 6.06 10.71
N LYS A 116 10.05 6.45 9.97
CA LYS A 116 8.67 6.10 10.27
C LYS A 116 8.32 4.71 9.75
N PHE A 117 7.56 3.97 10.55
CA PHE A 117 7.01 2.68 10.18
C PHE A 117 5.55 2.85 9.74
N GLU A 118 5.34 2.88 8.44
CA GLU A 118 4.05 3.12 7.78
C GLU A 118 3.54 1.85 7.08
N CYS A 119 2.34 1.94 6.49
CA CYS A 119 1.74 0.83 5.74
C CYS A 119 2.69 0.27 4.67
N ILE A 120 3.44 1.19 4.03
CA ILE A 120 4.40 0.85 2.98
C ILE A 120 5.72 0.26 3.49
N GLY A 121 5.87 0.10 4.80
CA GLY A 121 6.95 -0.70 5.39
C GLY A 121 6.67 -2.21 5.35
N CYS A 122 5.41 -2.59 5.17
CA CYS A 122 4.99 -3.97 4.95
C CYS A 122 4.53 -4.21 3.52
N HIS A 123 3.86 -3.23 2.91
CA HIS A 123 3.28 -3.32 1.56
C HIS A 123 4.06 -2.46 0.55
N ASP A 124 4.11 -2.90 -0.69
CA ASP A 124 4.63 -2.14 -1.82
C ASP A 124 3.73 -2.46 -3.01
N PRO A 125 2.68 -1.65 -3.29
CA PRO A 125 1.71 -1.94 -4.35
C PRO A 125 2.26 -1.66 -5.77
N HIS A 126 3.42 -1.02 -5.92
CA HIS A 126 3.93 -0.62 -7.23
C HIS A 126 4.81 -1.68 -7.91
N PRO A 127 4.88 -1.65 -9.26
CA PRO A 127 3.79 -1.19 -10.13
C PRO A 127 2.56 -2.11 -10.01
N SER A 128 2.75 -3.34 -9.53
CA SER A 128 1.74 -4.35 -9.18
C SER A 128 2.49 -5.54 -8.58
N ASN A 129 3.09 -5.33 -7.41
CA ASN A 129 3.87 -6.37 -6.73
C ASN A 129 3.07 -7.67 -6.62
N PRO A 130 3.55 -8.79 -7.18
CA PRO A 130 2.80 -10.03 -7.22
C PRO A 130 2.82 -10.80 -5.90
N ASN A 131 3.60 -10.36 -4.91
CA ASN A 131 3.64 -10.98 -3.60
C ASN A 131 2.25 -10.96 -2.97
N TYR A 132 2.00 -11.95 -2.10
CA TYR A 132 0.75 -12.08 -1.38
C TYR A 132 0.31 -10.73 -0.79
N ARG A 133 -0.83 -10.20 -1.25
CA ARG A 133 -1.37 -8.89 -0.83
C ARG A 133 -0.36 -7.74 -0.89
N TYR A 134 0.48 -7.71 -1.92
CA TYR A 134 1.51 -6.68 -2.14
C TYR A 134 2.57 -6.59 -1.03
N LEU A 135 2.83 -7.67 -0.27
CA LEU A 135 3.85 -7.62 0.76
C LEU A 135 5.25 -7.38 0.19
N ARG A 136 6.07 -6.57 0.87
CA ARG A 136 7.45 -6.27 0.44
C ARG A 136 8.33 -7.51 0.39
N TYR A 137 8.17 -8.40 1.36
CA TYR A 137 8.94 -9.64 1.43
C TYR A 137 8.09 -10.82 0.99
N ASP A 138 8.70 -11.76 0.28
CA ASP A 138 8.01 -12.95 -0.24
C ASP A 138 7.45 -13.79 0.93
N ALA A 139 6.13 -13.80 1.04
CA ALA A 139 5.38 -14.65 1.96
C ALA A 139 4.90 -15.94 1.30
N GLY A 140 5.40 -16.27 0.10
CA GLY A 140 4.93 -17.38 -0.72
C GLY A 140 3.53 -17.16 -1.31
N ALA A 141 3.14 -18.04 -2.22
CA ALA A 141 1.78 -18.04 -2.75
C ALA A 141 0.78 -18.20 -1.60
N ASN A 142 -0.23 -17.32 -1.55
CA ASN A 142 -1.27 -17.30 -0.53
C ASN A 142 -0.75 -17.23 0.93
N GLY A 143 0.46 -16.73 1.16
CA GLY A 143 1.03 -16.63 2.50
C GLY A 143 1.68 -17.92 3.03
N SER A 144 1.95 -18.90 2.17
CA SER A 144 2.52 -20.21 2.54
C SER A 144 3.91 -20.16 3.19
N LYS A 145 4.62 -19.03 3.11
CA LYS A 145 5.93 -18.76 3.73
C LYS A 145 5.87 -17.51 4.61
N MET A 146 4.78 -17.31 5.33
CA MET A 146 4.59 -16.13 6.18
C MET A 146 5.70 -15.99 7.23
N GLU A 147 6.32 -17.08 7.68
CA GLU A 147 7.47 -17.02 8.59
C GLU A 147 8.65 -16.23 8.01
N ASN A 148 8.89 -16.30 6.70
CA ASN A 148 9.97 -15.54 6.05
C ASN A 148 9.68 -14.05 6.05
N PHE A 149 8.41 -13.67 5.82
CA PHE A 149 7.97 -12.29 5.91
C PHE A 149 8.16 -11.74 7.33
N CYS A 150 7.72 -12.48 8.35
CA CYS A 150 7.89 -12.11 9.76
C CYS A 150 9.37 -12.00 10.16
N ALA A 151 10.21 -12.92 9.66
CA ALA A 151 11.64 -12.98 9.95
C ALA A 151 12.42 -11.78 9.44
N ALA A 152 11.92 -11.08 8.41
CA ALA A 152 12.55 -9.86 7.88
C ALA A 152 12.74 -8.78 8.96
N CYS A 153 11.79 -8.69 9.90
CA CYS A 153 11.82 -7.71 11.00
C CYS A 153 12.03 -8.35 12.37
N HIS A 154 11.63 -9.62 12.55
CA HIS A 154 11.72 -10.34 13.82
C HIS A 154 12.67 -11.55 13.74
N PRO A 155 13.94 -11.41 13.33
CA PRO A 155 14.83 -12.55 13.09
C PRO A 155 15.13 -13.35 14.37
N MET A 156 15.07 -12.70 15.53
CA MET A 156 15.26 -13.37 16.83
C MET A 156 14.06 -14.21 17.28
N LYS A 157 12.91 -14.09 16.59
CA LYS A 157 11.66 -14.82 16.90
C LYS A 157 11.32 -15.84 15.82
N ALA A 158 12.14 -15.94 14.77
CA ALA A 158 11.91 -16.81 13.64
C ALA A 158 12.74 -18.09 13.74
N ASP A 159 12.34 -19.12 12.98
CA ASP A 159 13.19 -20.28 12.75
C ASP A 159 14.54 -19.84 12.16
N PRO A 160 15.68 -20.43 12.59
CA PRO A 160 17.00 -20.04 12.11
C PRO A 160 17.16 -20.06 10.58
N LYS A 161 16.47 -20.96 9.86
CA LYS A 161 16.51 -21.01 8.39
C LYS A 161 15.80 -19.80 7.78
N ALA A 162 14.63 -19.44 8.30
CA ALA A 162 13.89 -18.26 7.87
C ALA A 162 14.65 -16.97 8.21
N ALA A 163 15.24 -16.88 9.41
CA ALA A 163 16.06 -15.73 9.84
C ALA A 163 17.31 -15.54 8.97
N SER A 164 17.89 -16.64 8.47
CA SER A 164 19.09 -16.60 7.63
C SER A 164 18.81 -16.22 6.17
N ALA A 165 17.56 -16.33 5.71
CA ALA A 165 17.19 -16.11 4.32
C ALA A 165 17.37 -14.64 3.87
N LYS A 166 17.43 -13.68 4.80
CA LYS A 166 17.61 -12.23 4.55
C LYS A 166 16.91 -11.76 3.26
N PRO A 167 15.59 -11.93 3.15
CA PRO A 167 14.88 -11.66 1.92
C PRO A 167 15.02 -10.18 1.54
N GLN A 168 15.35 -9.90 0.29
CA GLN A 168 15.29 -8.55 -0.25
C GLN A 168 13.83 -8.16 -0.43
N GLY A 169 13.45 -7.00 0.13
CA GLY A 169 12.11 -6.46 -0.04
C GLY A 169 11.95 -5.75 -1.39
N PHE A 170 10.73 -5.75 -1.91
CA PHE A 170 10.32 -4.78 -2.93
C PHE A 170 10.46 -3.37 -2.35
N ASN A 171 11.10 -2.48 -3.11
CA ASN A 171 11.38 -1.10 -2.73
C ASN A 171 10.98 -0.11 -3.83
N SER A 172 10.00 -0.46 -4.65
CA SER A 172 9.56 0.37 -5.77
C SER A 172 8.82 1.63 -5.31
N MET A 173 8.28 1.60 -4.09
CA MET A 173 7.72 2.76 -3.38
C MET A 173 8.77 3.56 -2.59
N ASP A 174 10.08 3.38 -2.83
CA ASP A 174 11.12 4.16 -2.18
C ASP A 174 11.61 5.28 -3.10
N GLU A 175 11.04 6.47 -2.95
CA GLU A 175 11.30 7.63 -3.79
C GLU A 175 12.74 8.15 -3.65
N ARG A 176 13.43 7.79 -2.56
CA ARG A 176 14.82 8.15 -2.30
C ARG A 176 15.77 7.51 -3.34
N LEU A 177 15.38 6.37 -3.91
CA LEU A 177 16.16 5.65 -4.93
C LEU A 177 16.19 6.37 -6.28
N PHE A 178 15.24 7.27 -6.51
CA PHE A 178 15.08 7.98 -7.80
C PHE A 178 15.55 9.44 -7.72
N GLY A 179 16.42 9.77 -6.76
CA GLY A 179 17.09 11.07 -6.67
C GLY A 179 16.24 12.19 -6.06
N ALA A 180 15.11 11.88 -5.41
CA ALA A 180 14.32 12.89 -4.73
C ALA A 180 14.93 13.24 -3.36
N SER A 181 15.65 14.36 -3.30
CA SER A 181 15.80 15.21 -2.11
C SER A 181 14.45 15.86 -1.72
N GLY A 182 13.38 15.07 -1.67
CA GLY A 182 12.01 15.54 -1.62
C GLY A 182 11.24 14.83 -0.52
N SER A 183 11.53 15.18 0.74
CA SER A 183 10.49 15.13 1.76
C SER A 183 9.30 15.90 1.19
N TYR A 184 8.22 15.21 0.85
CA TYR A 184 6.97 15.90 0.52
C TYR A 184 6.54 16.66 1.78
N VAL A 185 6.85 17.96 1.80
CA VAL A 185 6.26 18.90 2.75
C VAL A 185 4.83 19.11 2.23
N PRO A 186 3.79 18.73 2.98
CA PRO A 186 2.42 19.00 2.55
C PRO A 186 2.29 20.49 2.27
N ALA A 187 1.79 20.85 1.09
CA ALA A 187 1.45 22.23 0.80
C ALA A 187 0.48 22.72 1.88
N VAL A 188 0.83 23.83 2.53
CA VAL A 188 -0.11 24.58 3.37
C VAL A 188 -1.35 24.83 2.49
N PRO A 189 -2.57 24.53 2.97
CA PRO A 189 -3.77 24.85 2.21
C PRO A 189 -3.72 26.31 1.81
N ALA A 190 -3.86 26.61 0.52
CA ALA A 190 -3.94 27.99 0.07
C ALA A 190 -5.06 28.69 0.86
N GLU A 191 -4.72 29.73 1.61
CA GLU A 191 -5.73 30.58 2.25
C GLU A 191 -6.67 31.08 1.17
N THR A 192 -7.95 30.72 1.31
CA THR A 192 -9.01 31.23 0.45
C THR A 192 -8.97 32.76 0.52
N PRO A 193 -8.78 33.48 -0.60
CA PRO A 193 -8.75 34.93 -0.57
C PRO A 193 -10.05 35.47 0.03
N ALA A 194 -9.92 36.36 1.02
CA ALA A 194 -11.06 37.00 1.64
C ALA A 194 -11.97 37.64 0.57
N PRO A 195 -13.30 37.54 0.71
CA PRO A 195 -14.23 38.11 -0.26
C PRO A 195 -14.02 39.62 -0.37
N LYS A 196 -13.83 40.10 -1.61
CA LYS A 196 -13.65 41.52 -1.89
C LYS A 196 -14.84 42.32 -1.34
N PRO A 197 -14.60 43.46 -0.66
CA PRO A 197 -15.69 44.29 -0.16
C PRO A 197 -16.54 44.78 -1.33
N LYS A 198 -17.86 44.60 -1.21
CA LYS A 198 -18.83 45.15 -2.17
C LYS A 198 -18.67 46.67 -2.20
N LYS A 199 -18.34 47.22 -3.37
CA LYS A 199 -18.40 48.67 -3.60
C LYS A 199 -19.87 49.10 -3.44
N LYS A 200 -20.10 50.07 -2.56
CA LYS A 200 -21.36 50.80 -2.46
C LYS A 200 -21.56 51.68 -3.70
#